data_AF-A0ABD0PIQ0-F1
#
_entry.id   AF-A0ABD0PIQ0-F1
#
_cell.length_a   1.000
_cell.length_b   1.000
_cell.length_c   1.000
_cell.angle_alpha   90.00
_cell.angle_beta   90.00
_cell.angle_gamma   90.00
#
_symmetry.space_group_name_H-M   'P 1'
#
loop_
_entity.id
_entity.type
_entity.pdbx_description
1 polymer ?
#
loop_
_entity_poly.entity_id
_entity_poly.type
_entity_poly.pdbx_seq_one_letter_code
_entity_poly.pdbx_strand_id
1 'polypeptide(L)'
;TLQEEVRIPGTDVRLSYLSSRTSGYKSLLRITLTHSTIPFSLMKVHLMVAVEGRLFRKWFSAAPNLSYDFIWDKADVYSQKVYGLSEAFVSVGFEYESCPDLILWEKRTAVLQGYETTASNLGGWSVDKHHALNIQS
;
A
#
# COMPACT_ATOMS: atom_id res chain seq x y z
N THR A 1 4.08 10.46 -10.39
CA THR A 1 5.49 10.02 -10.51
C THR A 1 6.26 11.03 -11.32
N LEU A 2 7.59 11.09 -11.18
CA LEU A 2 8.49 11.90 -12.01
C LEU A 2 9.40 10.95 -12.80
N GLN A 3 9.63 11.26 -14.08
CA GLN A 3 10.54 10.55 -14.97
C GLN A 3 11.53 11.55 -15.57
N GLU A 4 12.81 11.21 -15.53
CA GLU A 4 13.89 12.00 -16.13
C GLU A 4 14.83 11.12 -16.96
N GLU A 5 15.40 11.69 -18.02
CA GLU A 5 16.34 11.00 -18.90
C GLU A 5 17.53 11.88 -19.26
N VAL A 6 18.73 11.31 -19.26
CA VAL A 6 19.98 11.96 -19.68
C VAL A 6 20.68 11.08 -20.71
N ARG A 7 21.00 11.65 -21.88
CA ARG A 7 21.75 10.94 -22.92
C ARG A 7 23.23 10.83 -22.53
N ILE A 8 23.83 9.67 -22.79
CA ILE A 8 25.27 9.47 -22.66
C ILE A 8 25.92 9.76 -24.03
N PRO A 9 26.73 10.83 -24.17
CA PRO A 9 27.39 11.15 -25.43
C PRO A 9 28.25 9.98 -25.94
N GLY A 10 28.22 9.73 -27.25
CA GLY A 10 28.97 8.63 -27.87
C GLY A 10 28.29 7.26 -27.79
N THR A 11 27.05 7.18 -27.27
CA THR A 11 26.26 5.94 -27.23
C THR A 11 24.81 6.19 -27.61
N ASP A 12 24.10 5.13 -28.02
CA ASP A 12 22.64 5.14 -28.20
C ASP A 12 21.89 4.77 -26.90
N VAL A 13 22.47 5.10 -25.74
CA VAL A 13 22.02 4.68 -24.42
C VAL A 13 21.69 5.90 -23.57
N ARG A 14 20.69 5.77 -22.70
CA ARG A 14 20.24 6.82 -21.79
C ARG A 14 20.28 6.36 -20.34
N LEU A 15 20.59 7.28 -19.45
CA LEU A 15 20.32 7.15 -18.02
C LEU A 15 18.88 7.61 -17.76
N SER A 16 18.08 6.76 -17.16
CA SER A 16 16.67 7.01 -16.84
C SER A 16 16.46 6.93 -15.32
N TYR A 17 15.82 7.95 -14.77
CA TYR A 17 15.39 8.02 -13.38
C TYR A 17 13.85 7.98 -13.29
N LEU A 18 13.32 7.24 -12.31
CA LEU A 18 11.89 7.13 -12.07
C LEU A 18 11.61 7.21 -10.57
N SER A 19 10.82 8.19 -10.15
CA SER A 19 10.60 8.46 -8.72
C SER A 19 9.89 7.32 -7.98
N SER A 20 9.11 6.47 -8.68
CA SER A 20 8.39 5.33 -8.09
C SER A 20 9.33 4.26 -7.51
N ARG A 21 10.58 4.24 -7.98
CA ARG A 21 11.63 3.29 -7.56
C ARG A 21 12.35 3.70 -6.28
N THR A 22 12.02 4.87 -5.73
CA THR A 22 12.65 5.38 -4.51
C THR A 22 11.94 4.88 -3.25
N SER A 23 12.66 4.83 -2.12
CA SER A 23 12.10 4.45 -0.81
C SER A 23 11.08 5.46 -0.27
N GLY A 24 11.11 6.70 -0.77
CA GLY A 24 10.14 7.74 -0.44
C GLY A 24 8.78 7.52 -1.10
N TYR A 25 8.70 6.72 -2.18
CA TYR A 25 7.45 6.42 -2.86
C TYR A 25 6.71 5.27 -2.14
N LYS A 26 5.77 5.65 -1.27
CA LYS A 26 4.96 4.76 -0.44
C LYS A 26 3.75 4.22 -1.20
N SER A 27 3.22 3.09 -0.73
CA SER A 27 1.99 2.50 -1.27
C SER A 27 0.80 2.94 -0.45
N LEU A 28 -0.25 3.40 -1.12
CA LEU A 28 -1.43 3.97 -0.49
C LEU A 28 -2.65 3.10 -0.78
N LEU A 29 -3.43 2.81 0.26
CA LEU A 29 -4.69 2.10 0.18
C LEU A 29 -5.78 2.95 0.83
N ARG A 30 -6.67 3.50 0.02
CA ARG A 30 -7.86 4.20 0.51
C ARG A 30 -8.95 3.20 0.84
N ILE A 31 -9.38 3.20 2.09
CA ILE A 31 -10.38 2.28 2.63
C ILE A 31 -11.61 3.09 3.03
N THR A 32 -12.72 2.87 2.32
CA THR A 32 -14.01 3.43 2.71
C THR A 32 -14.60 2.55 3.80
N LEU A 33 -14.82 3.13 4.99
CA LEU A 33 -15.30 2.43 6.19
C LEU A 33 -16.81 2.55 6.34
N THR A 34 -17.38 3.71 5.99
CA THR A 34 -18.83 3.93 6.00
C THR A 34 -19.25 4.78 4.79
N HIS A 35 -20.50 4.62 4.37
CA HIS A 35 -21.12 5.43 3.32
C HIS A 35 -21.88 6.61 3.93
N SER A 36 -22.64 7.34 3.11
CA SER A 36 -23.40 8.52 3.52
C SER A 36 -24.53 8.20 4.52
N THR A 37 -25.07 6.97 4.46
CA THR A 37 -26.07 6.47 5.39
C THR A 37 -25.43 5.40 6.27
N ILE A 38 -25.67 5.49 7.58
CA ILE A 38 -25.21 4.51 8.56
C ILE A 38 -26.39 4.10 9.46
N PRO A 39 -26.41 2.86 9.97
CA PRO A 39 -27.42 2.45 10.95
C PRO A 39 -27.32 3.29 12.22
N PHE A 40 -28.47 3.71 12.78
CA PHE A 40 -28.51 4.55 13.98
C PHE A 40 -27.85 3.91 15.21
N SER A 41 -27.90 2.58 15.32
CA SER A 41 -27.30 1.83 16.42
C SER A 41 -25.81 1.54 16.26
N LEU A 42 -25.18 1.97 15.15
CA LEU A 42 -23.75 1.76 14.94
C LEU A 42 -22.96 2.70 15.86
N MET A 43 -22.10 2.14 16.70
CA MET A 43 -21.33 2.90 17.70
C MET A 43 -19.88 3.09 17.29
N LYS A 44 -19.21 2.00 16.84
CA LYS A 44 -17.81 2.02 16.42
C LYS A 44 -17.59 1.26 15.14
N VAL A 45 -16.57 1.70 14.40
CA VAL A 45 -16.05 1.01 13.23
C VAL A 45 -14.59 0.65 13.48
N HIS A 46 -14.28 -0.64 13.42
CA HIS A 46 -12.94 -1.20 13.58
C HIS A 46 -12.30 -1.41 12.21
N LEU A 47 -11.01 -1.14 12.12
CA LEU A 47 -10.21 -1.36 10.94
C LEU A 47 -9.00 -2.20 11.32
N MET A 48 -8.78 -3.27 10.57
CA MET A 48 -7.55 -4.06 10.61
C MET A 48 -6.97 -4.16 9.20
N VAL A 49 -5.67 -3.92 9.06
CA VAL A 49 -4.95 -4.11 7.79
C VAL A 49 -3.74 -4.98 8.07
N ALA A 50 -3.64 -6.13 7.42
CA ALA A 50 -2.49 -7.02 7.49
C ALA A 50 -1.76 -7.06 6.15
N VAL A 51 -0.46 -6.81 6.15
CA VAL A 51 0.39 -6.84 4.95
C VAL A 51 1.79 -7.30 5.37
N GLU A 52 2.33 -8.32 4.70
CA GLU A 52 3.72 -8.79 4.89
C GLU A 52 4.10 -8.98 6.38
N GLY A 53 3.23 -9.66 7.13
CA GLY A 53 3.40 -9.94 8.56
C GLY A 53 3.12 -8.77 9.51
N ARG A 54 2.93 -7.55 9.00
CA ARG A 54 2.54 -6.38 9.82
C ARG A 54 1.04 -6.34 10.00
N LEU A 55 0.60 -6.02 11.22
CA LEU A 55 -0.81 -5.85 11.55
C LEU A 55 -1.09 -4.45 12.08
N PHE A 56 -1.83 -3.67 11.31
CA PHE A 56 -2.35 -2.37 11.72
C PHE A 56 -3.76 -2.52 12.27
N ARG A 57 -4.06 -1.85 13.39
CA ARG A 57 -5.39 -1.84 14.00
C ARG A 57 -5.75 -0.42 14.40
N LYS A 58 -6.98 0.00 14.11
CA LYS A 58 -7.53 1.28 14.53
C LYS A 58 -9.04 1.18 14.64
N TRP A 59 -9.65 2.00 15.49
CA TRP A 59 -11.10 2.12 15.54
C TRP A 59 -11.50 3.60 15.44
N PHE A 60 -12.74 3.82 15.03
CA PHE A 60 -13.34 5.13 14.81
C PHE A 60 -14.74 5.14 15.43
N SER A 61 -15.16 6.28 15.99
CA SER A 61 -16.57 6.48 16.32
C SER A 61 -17.41 6.50 15.05
N ALA A 62 -18.63 5.95 15.11
CA ALA A 62 -19.50 5.90 13.94
C ALA A 62 -19.82 7.30 13.41
N ALA A 63 -19.58 7.49 12.12
CA ALA A 63 -19.90 8.71 11.38
C ALA A 63 -20.15 8.35 9.91
N PRO A 64 -20.95 9.13 9.17
CA PRO A 64 -21.12 8.94 7.74
C PRO A 64 -19.84 9.33 6.97
N ASN A 65 -19.62 8.71 5.81
CA ASN A 65 -18.49 8.97 4.90
C ASN A 65 -17.10 8.82 5.55
N LEU A 66 -16.93 7.88 6.47
CA LEU A 66 -15.61 7.58 7.04
C LEU A 66 -14.74 6.89 6.00
N SER A 67 -13.53 7.41 5.82
CA SER A 67 -12.49 6.79 5.01
C SER A 67 -11.14 6.89 5.72
N TYR A 68 -10.28 5.91 5.48
CA TYR A 68 -8.92 5.89 6.00
C TYR A 68 -7.92 5.60 4.89
N ASP A 69 -6.89 6.43 4.79
CA ASP A 69 -5.77 6.26 3.87
C ASP A 69 -4.64 5.51 4.60
N PHE A 70 -4.56 4.19 4.36
CA PHE A 70 -3.48 3.35 4.87
C PHE A 70 -2.23 3.53 4.01
N ILE A 71 -1.09 3.78 4.65
CA ILE A 71 0.19 4.02 3.98
C ILE A 71 1.15 2.90 4.38
N TRP A 72 1.66 2.19 3.37
CA TRP A 72 2.66 1.13 3.54
C TRP A 72 4.01 1.58 3.00
N ASP A 73 5.05 1.33 3.79
CA ASP A 73 6.44 1.66 3.49
C ASP A 73 7.16 0.63 2.64
N LYS A 74 6.44 -0.39 2.16
CA LYS A 74 6.95 -1.49 1.34
C LYS A 74 7.94 -2.38 2.11
N ALA A 75 7.84 -2.41 3.43
CA ALA A 75 8.63 -3.26 4.30
C ALA A 75 7.77 -4.27 5.07
N ASP A 76 8.36 -5.44 5.31
CA ASP A 76 7.78 -6.50 6.14
C ASP A 76 7.87 -6.18 7.65
N VAL A 77 7.41 -7.11 8.48
CA VAL A 77 7.47 -6.98 9.95
C VAL A 77 8.90 -6.88 10.51
N TYR A 78 9.90 -7.33 9.76
CA TYR A 78 11.31 -7.28 10.13
C TYR A 78 12.02 -6.03 9.56
N SER A 79 11.27 -5.08 8.99
CA SER A 79 11.80 -3.90 8.31
C SER A 79 12.64 -4.21 7.08
N GLN A 80 12.48 -5.39 6.48
CA GLN A 80 13.12 -5.77 5.22
C GLN A 80 12.27 -5.32 4.04
N LYS A 81 12.94 -4.97 2.93
CA LYS A 81 12.26 -4.50 1.71
C LYS A 81 11.52 -5.65 1.04
N VAL A 82 10.25 -5.41 0.71
CA VAL A 82 9.42 -6.34 -0.05
C VAL A 82 9.34 -5.88 -1.48
N TYR A 83 9.62 -6.78 -2.43
CA TYR A 83 9.70 -6.50 -3.86
C TYR A 83 8.50 -7.06 -4.61
N GLY A 84 8.06 -6.38 -5.68
CA GLY A 84 6.96 -6.86 -6.53
C GLY A 84 5.58 -6.44 -6.03
N LEU A 85 4.67 -7.40 -5.89
CA LEU A 85 3.29 -7.19 -5.44
C LEU A 85 3.05 -7.92 -4.12
N SER A 86 2.29 -7.29 -3.23
CA SER A 86 1.93 -7.86 -1.93
C SER A 86 0.42 -7.81 -1.74
N GLU A 87 -0.14 -8.88 -1.19
CA GLU A 87 -1.55 -8.92 -0.81
C GLU A 87 -1.74 -8.33 0.59
N ALA A 88 -2.68 -7.39 0.70
CA ALA A 88 -3.11 -6.79 1.95
C ALA A 88 -4.51 -7.31 2.32
N PHE A 89 -4.65 -7.87 3.51
CA PHE A 89 -5.92 -8.30 4.08
C PHE A 89 -6.51 -7.17 4.91
N VAL A 90 -7.64 -6.65 4.46
CA VAL A 90 -8.38 -5.58 5.13
C VAL A 90 -9.61 -6.19 5.80
N SER A 91 -9.78 -5.94 7.10
CA SER A 91 -11.00 -6.29 7.83
C SER A 91 -11.64 -5.04 8.41
N VAL A 92 -12.92 -4.82 8.11
CA VAL A 92 -13.74 -3.74 8.66
C VAL A 92 -14.77 -4.36 9.60
N GLY A 93 -14.79 -3.91 10.85
CA GLY A 93 -15.66 -4.42 11.90
C GLY A 93 -16.69 -3.38 12.31
N PHE A 94 -17.94 -3.78 12.47
CA PHE A 94 -19.03 -2.89 12.92
C PHE A 94 -19.50 -3.32 14.31
N GLU A 95 -19.41 -2.40 15.28
CA GLU A 95 -19.85 -2.59 16.68
C GLU A 95 -21.09 -1.74 16.93
N TYR A 96 -22.16 -2.37 17.42
CA TYR A 96 -23.46 -1.74 17.62
C TYR A 96 -23.78 -1.60 19.12
N GLU A 97 -24.49 -0.54 19.49
CA GLU A 97 -24.88 -0.28 20.89
C GLU A 97 -25.70 -1.42 21.51
N SER A 98 -26.52 -2.11 20.70
CA SER A 98 -27.37 -3.21 21.16
C SER A 98 -26.59 -4.45 21.59
N CYS A 99 -25.36 -4.64 21.08
CA CYS A 99 -24.55 -5.83 21.29
C CYS A 99 -23.05 -5.48 21.33
N PRO A 100 -22.56 -4.85 22.42
CA PRO A 100 -21.19 -4.34 22.49
C PRO A 100 -20.11 -5.43 22.44
N ASP A 101 -20.45 -6.68 22.79
CA ASP A 101 -19.52 -7.81 22.80
C ASP A 101 -19.36 -8.49 21.42
N LEU A 102 -20.13 -8.07 20.42
CA LEU A 102 -20.10 -8.64 19.06
C LEU A 102 -19.71 -7.59 18.03
N ILE A 103 -18.64 -7.87 17.29
CA ILE A 103 -18.19 -7.07 16.15
C ILE A 103 -18.47 -7.86 14.88
N LEU A 104 -19.25 -7.28 13.96
CA LEU A 104 -19.52 -7.87 12.65
C LEU A 104 -18.38 -7.54 11.70
N TRP A 105 -17.58 -8.55 11.32
CA TRP A 105 -16.40 -8.36 10.48
C TRP A 105 -16.66 -8.68 9.01
N GLU A 106 -16.32 -7.73 8.15
CA GLU A 106 -16.19 -7.93 6.71
C GLU A 106 -14.71 -7.98 6.32
N LYS A 107 -14.32 -8.96 5.49
CA LYS A 107 -12.94 -9.14 5.02
C LYS A 107 -12.86 -8.88 3.53
N ARG A 108 -11.80 -8.18 3.12
CA ARG A 108 -11.45 -7.89 1.73
C ARG A 108 -9.94 -8.07 1.54
N THR A 109 -9.54 -8.36 0.32
CA THR A 109 -8.13 -8.32 -0.08
C THR A 109 -7.90 -7.18 -1.06
N ALA A 110 -6.69 -6.63 -1.03
CA ALA A 110 -6.22 -5.61 -1.94
C ALA A 110 -4.77 -5.88 -2.32
N VAL A 111 -4.37 -5.55 -3.55
CA VAL A 111 -2.99 -5.69 -4.00
C VAL A 111 -2.26 -4.36 -3.81
N LEU A 112 -1.11 -4.39 -3.15
CA LEU A 112 -0.22 -3.25 -2.96
C LEU A 112 1.08 -3.47 -3.71
N GLN A 113 1.58 -2.40 -4.33
CA GLN A 113 2.89 -2.43 -4.99
C GLN A 113 4.01 -2.35 -3.94
N GLY A 114 4.96 -3.26 -4.00
CA GLY A 114 6.20 -3.22 -3.22
C GLY A 114 7.28 -2.36 -3.89
N TYR A 115 8.54 -2.68 -3.59
CA TYR A 115 9.69 -2.13 -4.29
C TYR A 115 9.79 -2.71 -5.70
N GLU A 116 10.12 -1.85 -6.66
CA GLU A 116 10.45 -2.28 -8.03
C GLU A 116 11.87 -2.87 -8.06
N THR A 117 12.07 -3.90 -8.89
CA THR A 117 13.41 -4.44 -9.14
C THR A 117 14.16 -3.52 -10.10
N THR A 118 15.36 -3.09 -9.73
CA THR A 118 16.24 -2.27 -10.59
C THR A 118 17.38 -3.11 -11.13
N ALA A 119 17.56 -3.12 -12.45
CA ALA A 119 18.65 -3.85 -13.10
C ALA A 119 20.02 -3.19 -12.86
N SER A 120 20.08 -1.86 -12.99
CA SER A 120 21.31 -1.09 -12.82
C SER A 120 21.47 -0.59 -11.39
N ASN A 121 22.67 -0.74 -10.82
CA ASN A 121 23.02 -0.19 -9.51
C ASN A 121 23.74 1.17 -9.65
N LEU A 122 23.08 2.14 -10.30
CA LEU A 122 23.65 3.46 -10.63
C LEU A 122 23.02 4.58 -9.79
N GLY A 123 22.96 4.40 -8.46
CA GLY A 123 22.49 5.47 -7.56
C GLY A 123 21.04 5.90 -7.77
N GLY A 124 20.16 4.96 -8.14
CA GLY A 124 18.74 5.22 -8.44
C GLY A 124 18.44 5.46 -9.93
N TRP A 125 19.48 5.59 -10.76
CA TRP A 125 19.35 5.63 -12.21
C TRP A 125 19.42 4.22 -12.82
N SER A 126 18.81 4.07 -13.99
CA SER A 126 18.82 2.85 -14.79
C SER A 126 19.28 3.13 -16.22
N VAL A 127 19.88 2.12 -16.86
CA VAL A 127 20.16 2.19 -18.29
C VAL A 127 18.90 1.79 -19.04
N ASP A 128 18.47 2.60 -20.01
CA ASP A 128 17.23 2.40 -20.78
C ASP A 128 17.12 1.00 -21.43
N LYS A 129 18.25 0.41 -21.83
CA LYS A 129 18.33 -0.94 -22.44
C LYS A 129 18.58 -2.07 -21.43
N HIS A 130 18.66 -1.79 -20.13
CA HIS A 130 18.96 -2.79 -19.10
C HIS A 130 17.73 -3.03 -18.22
N HIS A 131 17.14 -4.22 -18.35
CA HIS A 131 15.90 -4.59 -17.67
C HIS A 131 16.14 -5.73 -16.67
N ALA A 132 15.30 -5.80 -15.64
CA ALA A 132 15.28 -6.89 -14.67
C ALA A 132 13.87 -7.43 -14.53
N LEU A 133 13.76 -8.75 -14.38
CA LEU A 133 12.52 -9.45 -14.11
C LEU A 133 12.47 -9.85 -12.65
N ASN A 134 11.39 -9.52 -11.95
CA ASN A 134 11.06 -10.17 -10.69
C ASN A 134 10.36 -11.49 -10.99
N ILE A 135 10.96 -12.61 -10.58
CA ILE A 135 10.44 -13.97 -10.87
C ILE A 135 9.42 -14.40 -9.82
N GLN A 136 9.40 -13.75 -8.65
CA GLN A 136 8.56 -14.10 -7.51
C GLN A 136 7.20 -13.37 -7.51
N SER A 137 7.00 -12.43 -8.43
CA SER A 137 5.77 -11.65 -8.59
C SER A 137 4.76 -12.30 -9.53
#